data_AF-A0A7M3MFS5-F1
#
_entry.id   AF-A0A7M3MFS5-F1
#
_cell.length_a   1.000
_cell.length_b   1.000
_cell.length_c   1.000
_cell.angle_alpha   90.00
_cell.angle_beta   90.00
_cell.angle_gamma   90.00
#
_symmetry.space_group_name_H-M   'P 1'
#
loop_
_entity.id
_entity.type
_entity.pdbx_description
1 polymer ?
#
loop_
_entity_poly.entity_id
_entity_poly.type
_entity_poly.pdbx_seq_one_letter_code
_entity_poly.pdbx_strand_id
1 'polypeptide(L)'
;MTKTIRSGRSVALRVAVYSIAAAVFLAALFQLDDTISAQPLEHYKEQAQEAARKAWELDQIRPKAGAAGVGIEQKPAMVDLTRPGMLKVESSIWEETRSEIPGIFFYRLEPMFYTGFAPRIQDPRMVHTYLGRGNQLRVTAVLSEQALGEYLQDIALRYLTVQALIDEGKLELTQNTQWERFKTIIDAEGIMALAAGSEFMDDEAYRAMALTKMAALNPGRVFHIKIDMRERLRDWAEAELAGAGASDPRAGLAVVNGMLPTRFKLTNMTAALAEKLDAAAAAWSAYAQAGTDAGFEAFFAAASDLFHEAAGGVYSINEHGYMDHWEFTAIYPVGTLNQYVQHEGKQIPLYPCPGVRQVCYHQRTKVADHISETGSYGFTPWIPYMHVGSRLHNSFHSLWFRIDARSYSEIPDEWRAVTEGKREDTPYPYLWLVSRGPMSQGCTHVNAGFLNELRQIFPSTEENLSQVITFRNKYQHYDVFDIDGNGEPEVMGVAYFHAYALSNKKPAKRRAPAERKAFYEWLYGSGYRYDENDRVIFEEAVTSAFVGKKAEEGRVYRDIPLYEAEYFGESIQFYKTQPVDFIRELRRVAVGYDLDERILGLSQPVEPQKLRAEACVRSPVSEPRTTVE
;
A
#
# COMPACT_ATOMS: atom_id res chain seq x y z
N MET A 1 20.00 -47.74 -10.80
CA MET A 1 19.42 -46.51 -11.39
C MET A 1 20.46 -45.41 -11.28
N THR A 2 21.44 -45.47 -12.17
CA THR A 2 22.66 -44.66 -12.17
C THR A 2 23.00 -44.35 -13.62
N LYS A 3 23.44 -43.11 -13.88
CA LYS A 3 23.64 -42.39 -15.16
C LYS A 3 22.40 -41.53 -15.48
N THR A 4 22.46 -40.20 -15.43
CA THR A 4 23.48 -39.31 -16.03
C THR A 4 23.77 -38.12 -15.11
N ILE A 5 25.06 -37.89 -14.83
CA ILE A 5 25.56 -36.93 -13.82
C ILE A 5 26.28 -35.79 -14.55
N ARG A 6 25.72 -34.57 -14.49
CA ARG A 6 26.44 -33.33 -14.84
C ARG A 6 26.01 -32.15 -13.95
N SER A 7 26.41 -32.21 -12.68
CA SER A 7 27.00 -31.11 -11.89
C SER A 7 26.97 -31.45 -10.39
N GLY A 8 28.14 -31.64 -9.78
CA GLY A 8 28.27 -32.11 -8.39
C GLY A 8 27.78 -31.13 -7.32
N ARG A 9 27.63 -29.83 -7.64
CA ARG A 9 27.18 -28.80 -6.69
C ARG A 9 25.71 -28.92 -6.30
N SER A 10 24.86 -29.34 -7.24
CA SER A 10 23.40 -29.44 -6.99
C SER A 10 23.07 -30.64 -6.11
N VAL A 11 23.81 -31.75 -6.23
CA VAL A 11 23.53 -32.98 -5.48
C VAL A 11 23.94 -32.84 -4.00
N ALA A 12 25.13 -32.30 -3.71
CA ALA A 12 25.57 -32.12 -2.33
C ALA A 12 24.68 -31.10 -1.58
N LEU A 13 24.29 -30.01 -2.25
CA LEU A 13 23.39 -29.01 -1.69
C LEU A 13 21.97 -29.57 -1.49
N ARG A 14 21.43 -30.32 -2.45
CA ARG A 14 20.13 -30.99 -2.31
C ARG A 14 20.15 -32.02 -1.19
N VAL A 15 21.19 -32.84 -1.10
CA VAL A 15 21.33 -33.82 0.00
C VAL A 15 21.43 -33.11 1.35
N ALA A 16 22.16 -32.00 1.44
CA ALA A 16 22.21 -31.19 2.67
C ALA A 16 20.86 -30.57 3.02
N VAL A 17 20.17 -29.95 2.05
CA VAL A 17 18.85 -29.33 2.24
C VAL A 17 17.80 -30.37 2.60
N TYR A 18 17.77 -31.53 1.94
CA TYR A 18 16.85 -32.62 2.28
C TYR A 18 17.16 -33.24 3.63
N SER A 19 18.43 -33.35 4.02
CA SER A 19 18.81 -33.84 5.34
C SER A 19 18.43 -32.85 6.45
N ILE A 20 18.57 -31.54 6.20
CA ILE A 20 18.15 -30.48 7.13
C ILE A 20 16.62 -30.43 7.22
N ALA A 21 15.91 -30.47 6.10
CA ALA A 21 14.44 -30.48 6.07
C ALA A 21 13.87 -31.72 6.77
N ALA A 22 14.48 -32.90 6.55
CA ALA A 22 14.09 -34.12 7.26
C ALA A 22 14.37 -34.02 8.77
N ALA A 23 15.49 -33.40 9.17
CA ALA A 23 15.80 -33.19 10.59
C ALA A 23 14.84 -32.19 11.27
N VAL A 24 14.46 -31.11 10.58
CA VAL A 24 13.46 -30.14 11.07
C VAL A 24 12.07 -30.78 11.14
N PHE A 25 11.69 -31.56 10.13
CA PHE A 25 10.41 -32.27 10.11
C PHE A 25 10.34 -33.33 11.23
N LEU A 26 11.41 -34.09 11.45
CA LEU A 26 11.51 -35.02 12.58
C LEU A 26 11.47 -34.29 13.92
N ALA A 27 12.16 -33.16 14.07
CA ALA A 27 12.11 -32.35 15.30
C ALA A 27 10.70 -31.79 15.58
N ALA A 28 9.97 -31.38 14.55
CA ALA A 28 8.58 -30.93 14.67
C ALA A 28 7.62 -32.08 15.01
N LEU A 29 7.81 -33.26 14.42
CA LEU A 29 7.06 -34.47 14.77
C LEU A 29 7.31 -34.90 16.22
N PHE A 30 8.53 -34.75 16.72
CA PHE A 30 8.88 -35.09 18.10
C PHE A 30 8.48 -34.02 19.13
N GLN A 31 8.15 -32.79 18.71
CA GLN A 31 7.54 -31.78 19.59
C GLN A 31 6.04 -32.02 19.84
N LEU A 32 5.41 -32.92 19.08
CA LEU A 32 4.01 -33.33 19.27
C LEU A 32 3.87 -34.55 20.20
N ASP A 33 4.96 -35.10 20.71
CA ASP A 33 4.97 -36.26 21.62
C ASP A 33 5.74 -35.92 22.91
N ASP A 34 5.01 -35.60 23.98
CA ASP A 34 5.53 -35.20 25.30
C ASP A 34 6.33 -36.29 26.03
N THR A 35 6.56 -37.45 25.41
CA THR A 35 7.20 -38.61 26.05
C THR A 35 8.72 -38.73 25.81
N ILE A 36 9.32 -37.87 24.98
CA ILE A 36 10.75 -37.97 24.64
C ILE A 36 11.60 -36.97 25.45
N SER A 37 12.51 -37.49 26.28
CA SER A 37 13.46 -36.67 27.06
C SER A 37 14.37 -35.80 26.18
N ALA A 38 14.88 -34.68 26.71
CA ALA A 38 15.63 -33.67 25.97
C ALA A 38 17.01 -34.13 25.40
N GLN A 39 17.55 -35.27 25.84
CA GLN A 39 18.89 -35.74 25.44
C GLN A 39 19.02 -36.18 23.97
N PRO A 40 18.10 -36.98 23.41
CA PRO A 40 18.09 -37.32 21.98
C PRO A 40 18.10 -36.09 21.05
N LEU A 41 17.37 -35.02 21.40
CA LEU A 41 17.24 -33.84 20.55
C LEU A 41 18.56 -33.09 20.37
N GLU A 42 19.33 -32.91 21.45
CA GLU A 42 20.65 -32.27 21.37
C GLU A 42 21.65 -33.11 20.59
N HIS A 43 21.60 -34.44 20.72
CA HIS A 43 22.43 -35.34 19.91
C HIS A 43 22.15 -35.19 18.39
N TYR A 44 20.88 -35.06 18.01
CA TYR A 44 20.51 -34.88 16.59
C TYR A 44 20.87 -33.48 16.07
N LYS A 45 20.79 -32.43 16.91
CA LYS A 45 21.28 -31.09 16.56
C LYS A 45 22.78 -31.09 16.29
N GLU A 46 23.57 -31.74 17.16
CA GLU A 46 25.01 -31.86 16.99
C GLU A 46 25.38 -32.63 15.70
N GLN A 47 24.67 -33.72 15.39
CA GLN A 47 24.89 -34.46 14.14
C GLN A 47 24.56 -33.64 12.89
N ALA A 48 23.47 -32.85 12.92
CA ALA A 48 23.09 -31.98 11.81
C ALA A 48 24.10 -30.84 11.60
N GLN A 49 24.59 -30.23 12.69
CA GLN A 49 25.63 -29.20 12.64
C GLN A 49 26.96 -29.75 12.12
N GLU A 50 27.34 -30.96 12.53
CA GLU A 50 28.56 -31.62 12.05
C GLU A 50 28.47 -31.99 10.56
N ALA A 51 27.31 -32.44 10.10
CA ALA A 51 27.06 -32.71 8.68
C ALA A 51 27.15 -31.44 7.83
N ALA A 52 26.58 -30.32 8.31
CA ALA A 52 26.68 -29.02 7.66
C ALA A 52 28.12 -28.51 7.61
N ARG A 53 28.88 -28.68 8.70
CA ARG A 53 30.30 -28.29 8.77
C ARG A 53 31.16 -29.08 7.77
N LYS A 54 30.99 -30.41 7.70
CA LYS A 54 31.72 -31.25 6.75
C LYS A 54 31.38 -30.93 5.29
N ALA A 55 30.10 -30.62 5.00
CA ALA A 55 29.69 -30.19 3.67
C ALA A 55 30.32 -28.85 3.27
N TRP A 56 30.45 -27.92 4.21
CA TRP A 56 31.14 -26.63 4.02
C TRP A 56 32.64 -26.80 3.79
N GLU A 57 33.32 -27.64 4.58
CA GLU A 57 34.75 -27.93 4.42
C GLU A 57 35.06 -28.58 3.05
N LEU A 58 34.16 -29.44 2.55
CA LEU A 58 34.26 -30.05 1.22
C LEU A 58 34.15 -29.02 0.08
N ASP A 59 33.42 -27.91 0.26
CA ASP A 59 33.32 -26.83 -0.73
C ASP A 59 34.59 -25.96 -0.78
N GLN A 60 35.38 -25.94 0.29
CA GLN A 60 36.61 -25.13 0.39
C GLN A 60 37.85 -25.79 -0.25
N ILE A 61 37.82 -27.08 -0.61
CA ILE A 61 39.03 -27.86 -0.97
C ILE A 61 39.40 -27.84 -2.48
N ARG A 62 38.69 -27.11 -3.36
CA ARG A 62 39.16 -26.91 -4.77
C ARG A 62 39.74 -25.52 -5.03
N PRO A 63 40.97 -25.41 -5.58
CA PRO A 63 41.59 -24.11 -5.82
C PRO A 63 40.83 -23.31 -6.89
N LYS A 64 40.59 -22.03 -6.57
CA LYS A 64 40.07 -21.00 -7.45
C LYS A 64 41.06 -20.72 -8.58
N ALA A 65 40.65 -20.95 -9.83
CA ALA A 65 41.23 -20.25 -10.98
C ALA A 65 40.31 -19.08 -11.34
N GLY A 66 40.72 -17.86 -10.99
CA GLY A 66 40.38 -16.67 -11.78
C GLY A 66 39.16 -15.81 -11.42
N ALA A 67 38.66 -15.79 -10.19
CA ALA A 67 37.66 -14.77 -9.79
C ALA A 67 38.10 -14.01 -8.54
N ALA A 68 38.40 -12.72 -8.73
CA ALA A 68 38.62 -11.75 -7.68
C ALA A 68 37.40 -11.71 -6.75
N GLY A 69 37.68 -11.57 -5.44
CA GLY A 69 36.72 -11.81 -4.37
C GLY A 69 35.52 -10.87 -4.38
N VAL A 70 34.34 -11.48 -4.30
CA VAL A 70 33.16 -10.86 -3.70
C VAL A 70 32.88 -11.67 -2.44
N GLY A 71 33.02 -11.04 -1.28
CA GLY A 71 32.55 -11.61 -0.02
C GLY A 71 31.02 -11.53 -0.01
N ILE A 72 30.35 -12.66 -0.18
CA ILE A 72 28.90 -12.77 0.02
C ILE A 72 28.70 -13.48 1.36
N GLU A 73 28.73 -12.71 2.44
CA GLU A 73 28.15 -13.09 3.73
C GLU A 73 26.74 -12.52 3.81
N GLN A 74 25.78 -13.09 3.08
CA GLN A 74 24.36 -12.91 3.44
C GLN A 74 23.63 -14.23 3.22
N LYS A 75 23.13 -14.79 4.32
CA LYS A 75 22.16 -15.89 4.29
C LYS A 75 20.85 -15.31 3.73
N PRO A 76 20.14 -15.99 2.81
CA PRO A 76 18.79 -15.58 2.46
C PRO A 76 17.92 -15.73 3.72
N ALA A 77 17.37 -14.62 4.20
CA ALA A 77 16.41 -14.63 5.29
C ALA A 77 15.13 -15.31 4.78
N MET A 78 14.80 -16.50 5.33
CA MET A 78 13.45 -17.03 5.18
C MET A 78 12.56 -16.23 6.12
N VAL A 79 11.57 -15.54 5.54
CA VAL A 79 10.59 -14.74 6.28
C VAL A 79 9.54 -15.68 6.87
N ASP A 80 9.25 -15.55 8.17
CA ASP A 80 8.18 -16.28 8.85
C ASP A 80 6.82 -15.67 8.48
N LEU A 81 6.17 -16.24 7.45
CA LEU A 81 4.85 -15.83 6.95
C LEU A 81 3.69 -16.23 7.87
N THR A 82 3.96 -16.85 9.02
CA THR A 82 2.90 -17.41 9.90
C THR A 82 2.52 -16.51 11.06
N ARG A 83 3.25 -15.40 11.28
CA ARG A 83 2.96 -14.44 12.37
C ARG A 83 2.04 -13.32 11.87
N PRO A 84 0.91 -13.06 12.54
CA PRO A 84 0.13 -11.84 12.32
C PRO A 84 1.01 -10.60 12.56
N GLY A 85 0.97 -9.64 11.65
CA GLY A 85 1.74 -8.40 11.74
C GLY A 85 2.56 -8.07 10.49
N MET A 86 3.11 -6.85 10.47
CA MET A 86 3.91 -6.30 9.37
C MET A 86 5.03 -7.26 8.92
N LEU A 87 5.15 -7.48 7.61
CA LEU A 87 6.27 -8.25 7.06
C LEU A 87 7.58 -7.45 7.26
N LYS A 88 8.29 -7.71 8.35
CA LYS A 88 9.59 -7.09 8.63
C LYS A 88 10.67 -7.77 7.78
N VAL A 89 10.91 -7.23 6.59
CA VAL A 89 12.09 -7.53 5.80
C VAL A 89 13.11 -6.43 6.06
N GLU A 90 14.26 -6.78 6.62
CA GLU A 90 15.41 -5.87 6.63
C GLU A 90 15.83 -5.63 5.18
N SER A 91 15.43 -4.48 4.65
CA SER A 91 15.55 -4.14 3.24
C SER A 91 16.51 -2.96 3.10
N SER A 92 17.71 -3.22 2.59
CA SER A 92 18.65 -2.16 2.20
C SER A 92 18.13 -1.30 1.05
N ILE A 93 17.20 -1.85 0.25
CA ILE A 93 16.50 -1.11 -0.83
C ILE A 93 15.79 0.10 -0.24
N TRP A 94 15.26 -0.03 0.98
CA TRP A 94 14.54 1.05 1.62
C TRP A 94 15.41 2.24 1.99
N GLU A 95 16.61 1.98 2.52
CA GLU A 95 17.57 3.04 2.85
C GLU A 95 17.94 3.84 1.60
N GLU A 96 18.17 3.15 0.48
CA GLU A 96 18.41 3.82 -0.79
C GLU A 96 17.21 4.63 -1.26
N THR A 97 15.98 4.22 -0.91
CA THR A 97 14.75 4.89 -1.37
C THR A 97 14.30 6.10 -0.56
N ARG A 98 14.69 6.16 0.71
CA ARG A 98 14.32 7.22 1.66
C ARG A 98 14.88 8.57 1.20
N SER A 99 13.99 9.54 0.99
CA SER A 99 14.39 10.96 0.94
C SER A 99 14.25 11.53 2.35
N GLU A 100 15.34 12.01 2.94
CA GLU A 100 15.26 12.80 4.19
C GLU A 100 14.51 14.12 3.97
N ILE A 101 14.46 14.58 2.71
CA ILE A 101 13.83 15.84 2.33
C ILE A 101 12.43 15.58 1.77
N PRO A 102 11.37 16.16 2.36
CA PRO A 102 10.03 16.08 1.80
C PRO A 102 9.83 16.98 0.58
N GLY A 103 8.92 16.56 -0.30
CA GLY A 103 8.60 17.26 -1.54
C GLY A 103 9.45 16.82 -2.75
N ILE A 104 9.24 17.50 -3.86
CA ILE A 104 9.96 17.30 -5.12
C ILE A 104 10.64 18.60 -5.54
N PHE A 105 11.94 18.54 -5.78
CA PHE A 105 12.70 19.63 -6.36
C PHE A 105 12.71 19.56 -7.89
N PHE A 106 12.66 20.73 -8.54
CA PHE A 106 12.58 20.83 -9.99
C PHE A 106 13.06 22.18 -10.53
N TYR A 107 13.42 22.22 -11.81
CA TYR A 107 13.77 23.42 -12.57
C TYR A 107 12.57 24.02 -13.29
N ARG A 108 11.71 23.18 -13.84
CA ARG A 108 10.58 23.60 -14.69
C ARG A 108 9.42 22.63 -14.58
N LEU A 109 8.23 23.14 -14.86
CA LEU A 109 7.02 22.33 -14.87
C LEU A 109 7.00 21.48 -16.12
N GLU A 110 7.16 20.18 -15.93
CA GLU A 110 7.17 19.17 -16.98
C GLU A 110 6.36 17.96 -16.54
N PRO A 111 5.89 17.14 -17.49
CA PRO A 111 5.29 15.85 -17.18
C PRO A 111 6.21 14.95 -16.38
N MET A 112 5.60 14.00 -15.69
CA MET A 112 6.30 13.02 -14.85
C MET A 112 5.58 11.67 -14.88
N PHE A 113 6.33 10.59 -14.68
CA PHE A 113 5.80 9.25 -14.47
C PHE A 113 6.32 8.67 -13.15
N TYR A 114 5.55 7.72 -12.59
CA TYR A 114 5.86 7.08 -11.32
C TYR A 114 7.03 6.09 -11.46
N THR A 115 7.99 6.16 -10.55
CA THR A 115 9.18 5.28 -10.50
C THR A 115 9.30 4.55 -9.15
N GLY A 116 8.19 4.42 -8.41
CA GLY A 116 8.15 3.62 -7.18
C GLY A 116 7.53 2.23 -7.38
N PHE A 117 7.25 1.52 -6.29
CA PHE A 117 6.94 0.09 -6.30
C PHE A 117 5.57 -0.27 -5.74
N ALA A 118 4.68 0.72 -5.60
CA ALA A 118 3.30 0.48 -5.18
C ALA A 118 2.58 -0.45 -6.20
N PRO A 119 1.74 -1.39 -5.72
CA PRO A 119 0.98 -2.27 -6.59
C PRO A 119 -0.05 -1.49 -7.40
N ARG A 120 -0.57 -2.09 -8.47
CA ARG A 120 -1.78 -1.63 -9.14
C ARG A 120 -2.93 -2.57 -8.83
N ILE A 121 -4.12 -2.01 -8.66
CA ILE A 121 -5.33 -2.77 -8.36
C ILE A 121 -6.37 -2.48 -9.44
N GLN A 122 -6.72 -3.49 -10.23
CA GLN A 122 -7.67 -3.33 -11.34
C GLN A 122 -9.13 -3.38 -10.88
N ASP A 123 -9.43 -4.13 -9.81
CA ASP A 123 -10.78 -4.17 -9.22
C ASP A 123 -10.98 -2.97 -8.28
N PRO A 124 -11.87 -2.02 -8.62
CA PRO A 124 -12.08 -0.82 -7.83
C PRO A 124 -12.65 -1.10 -6.42
N ARG A 125 -13.27 -2.26 -6.19
CA ARG A 125 -13.81 -2.65 -4.88
C ARG A 125 -12.72 -2.93 -3.85
N MET A 126 -11.53 -3.31 -4.32
CA MET A 126 -10.37 -3.64 -3.50
C MET A 126 -9.58 -2.38 -3.09
N VAL A 127 -9.98 -1.18 -3.56
CA VAL A 127 -9.30 0.09 -3.26
C VAL A 127 -10.21 0.97 -2.41
N HIS A 128 -9.73 1.28 -1.21
CA HIS A 128 -10.42 2.16 -0.27
C HIS A 128 -9.57 3.40 0.00
N THR A 129 -10.17 4.58 -0.07
CA THR A 129 -9.51 5.81 0.35
C THR A 129 -10.27 6.49 1.48
N TYR A 130 -9.53 6.99 2.47
CA TYR A 130 -10.10 7.52 3.70
C TYR A 130 -9.42 8.84 4.09
N LEU A 131 -10.20 9.90 4.22
CA LEU A 131 -9.73 11.22 4.67
C LEU A 131 -10.26 11.51 6.07
N GLY A 132 -9.35 11.79 7.00
CA GLY A 132 -9.67 12.05 8.42
C GLY A 132 -9.05 13.31 9.01
N ARG A 133 -9.45 13.62 10.26
CA ARG A 133 -8.79 14.63 11.11
C ARG A 133 -7.31 14.30 11.24
N GLY A 134 -6.52 15.37 11.17
CA GLY A 134 -5.08 15.29 11.00
C GLY A 134 -4.66 15.55 9.55
N ASN A 135 -5.58 15.75 8.59
CA ASN A 135 -5.24 16.08 7.20
C ASN A 135 -4.33 15.03 6.55
N GLN A 136 -4.74 13.77 6.65
CA GLN A 136 -4.11 12.62 6.00
C GLN A 136 -5.12 11.86 5.15
N LEU A 137 -4.64 11.32 4.03
CA LEU A 137 -5.38 10.41 3.15
C LEU A 137 -4.77 9.01 3.28
N ARG A 138 -5.50 8.09 3.90
CA ARG A 138 -5.16 6.67 3.87
C ARG A 138 -5.69 6.05 2.58
N VAL A 139 -4.89 5.19 1.97
CA VAL A 139 -5.26 4.33 0.84
C VAL A 139 -4.94 2.91 1.23
N THR A 140 -5.94 2.05 1.22
CA THR A 140 -5.80 0.61 1.47
C THR A 140 -6.21 -0.14 0.21
N ALA A 141 -5.32 -1.00 -0.25
CA ALA A 141 -5.47 -1.88 -1.39
C ALA A 141 -5.47 -3.33 -0.89
N VAL A 142 -6.61 -4.02 -0.97
CA VAL A 142 -6.71 -5.44 -0.65
C VAL A 142 -6.09 -6.22 -1.81
N LEU A 143 -5.09 -7.05 -1.51
CA LEU A 143 -4.29 -7.76 -2.51
C LEU A 143 -4.97 -9.09 -2.86
N SER A 144 -5.66 -9.12 -3.99
CA SER A 144 -6.20 -10.37 -4.52
C SER A 144 -5.10 -11.28 -5.06
N GLU A 145 -5.42 -12.57 -5.25
CA GLU A 145 -4.55 -13.53 -5.93
C GLU A 145 -4.05 -13.03 -7.30
N GLN A 146 -4.92 -12.32 -8.03
CA GLN A 146 -4.57 -11.68 -9.30
C GLN A 146 -3.58 -10.54 -9.09
N ALA A 147 -3.84 -9.61 -8.15
CA ALA A 147 -2.94 -8.49 -7.88
C ALA A 147 -1.53 -8.97 -7.45
N LEU A 148 -1.47 -10.03 -6.64
CA LEU A 148 -0.20 -10.67 -6.26
C LEU A 148 0.49 -11.34 -7.45
N GLY A 149 -0.27 -12.04 -8.30
CA GLY A 149 0.25 -12.67 -9.52
C GLY A 149 0.73 -11.68 -10.59
N GLU A 150 0.18 -10.46 -10.61
CA GLU A 150 0.52 -9.44 -11.60
C GLU A 150 1.60 -8.46 -11.10
N TYR A 151 1.83 -8.36 -9.79
CA TYR A 151 2.68 -7.32 -9.17
C TYR A 151 4.07 -7.15 -9.81
N LEU A 152 4.83 -8.23 -9.94
CA LEU A 152 6.19 -8.16 -10.52
C LEU A 152 6.15 -7.95 -12.03
N GLN A 153 5.15 -8.51 -12.70
CA GLN A 153 4.94 -8.31 -14.13
C GLN A 153 4.59 -6.85 -14.43
N ASP A 154 3.78 -6.20 -13.60
CA ASP A 154 3.45 -4.77 -13.69
C ASP A 154 4.68 -3.88 -13.60
N ILE A 155 5.54 -4.13 -12.61
CA ILE A 155 6.78 -3.39 -12.43
C ILE A 155 7.68 -3.56 -13.66
N ALA A 156 7.84 -4.80 -14.11
CA ALA A 156 8.69 -5.13 -15.24
C ALA A 156 8.14 -4.55 -16.57
N LEU A 157 6.82 -4.61 -16.78
CA LEU A 157 6.16 -4.03 -17.95
C LEU A 157 6.37 -2.52 -17.98
N ARG A 158 6.15 -1.83 -16.86
CA ARG A 158 6.40 -0.38 -16.76
C ARG A 158 7.85 -0.03 -17.06
N TYR A 159 8.81 -0.82 -16.55
CA TYR A 159 10.22 -0.66 -16.89
C TYR A 159 10.46 -0.81 -18.40
N LEU A 160 10.00 -1.90 -19.01
CA LEU A 160 10.19 -2.15 -20.44
C LEU A 160 9.54 -1.08 -21.33
N THR A 161 8.33 -0.64 -21.00
CA THR A 161 7.63 0.39 -21.78
C THR A 161 8.41 1.69 -21.75
N VAL A 162 8.83 2.15 -20.56
CA VAL A 162 9.61 3.39 -20.44
C VAL A 162 10.97 3.25 -21.13
N GLN A 163 11.67 2.13 -20.95
CA GLN A 163 12.96 1.88 -21.61
C GLN A 163 12.82 1.88 -23.13
N ALA A 164 11.80 1.22 -23.69
CA ALA A 164 11.52 1.22 -25.13
C ALA A 164 11.25 2.63 -25.67
N LEU A 165 10.48 3.44 -24.93
CA LEU A 165 10.22 4.83 -25.29
C LEU A 165 11.50 5.68 -25.29
N ILE A 166 12.42 5.44 -24.36
CA ILE A 166 13.72 6.12 -24.31
C ILE A 166 14.58 5.68 -25.50
N ASP A 167 14.68 4.37 -25.75
CA ASP A 167 15.52 3.79 -26.80
C ASP A 167 15.06 4.20 -28.21
N GLU A 168 13.75 4.32 -28.43
CA GLU A 168 13.17 4.83 -29.68
C GLU A 168 13.16 6.37 -29.79
N GLY A 169 13.70 7.08 -28.79
CA GLY A 169 13.74 8.55 -28.75
C GLY A 169 12.36 9.21 -28.62
N LYS A 170 11.35 8.48 -28.14
CA LYS A 170 9.99 8.98 -27.87
C LYS A 170 9.87 9.66 -26.52
N LEU A 171 10.74 9.32 -25.57
CA LEU A 171 10.77 9.88 -24.23
C LEU A 171 12.18 10.39 -23.88
N GLU A 172 12.29 11.68 -23.62
CA GLU A 172 13.53 12.35 -23.22
C GLU A 172 13.44 12.70 -21.73
N LEU A 173 14.24 12.04 -20.90
CA LEU A 173 14.24 12.27 -19.44
C LEU A 173 14.91 13.61 -19.10
N THR A 174 14.36 14.29 -18.10
CA THR A 174 14.81 15.64 -17.72
C THR A 174 14.92 15.79 -16.20
N GLN A 175 15.59 16.85 -15.76
CA GLN A 175 15.66 17.38 -14.40
C GLN A 175 16.26 16.48 -13.31
N ASN A 176 15.71 15.29 -13.07
CA ASN A 176 16.13 14.38 -12.00
C ASN A 176 16.51 12.98 -12.51
N THR A 177 17.13 12.17 -11.65
CA THR A 177 17.68 10.84 -11.97
C THR A 177 16.91 9.69 -11.31
N GLN A 178 15.60 9.85 -11.13
CA GLN A 178 14.75 8.86 -10.47
C GLN A 178 14.55 7.59 -11.31
N TRP A 179 14.61 7.72 -12.65
CA TRP A 179 14.62 6.58 -13.54
C TRP A 179 15.86 5.69 -13.38
N GLU A 180 17.04 6.31 -13.26
CA GLU A 180 18.29 5.57 -13.05
C GLU A 180 18.24 4.81 -11.74
N ARG A 181 17.77 5.43 -10.66
CA ARG A 181 17.59 4.77 -9.37
C ARG A 181 16.60 3.61 -9.46
N PHE A 182 15.46 3.82 -10.13
CA PHE A 182 14.49 2.74 -10.37
C PHE A 182 15.12 1.59 -11.14
N LYS A 183 15.84 1.86 -12.23
CA LYS A 183 16.56 0.85 -13.01
C LYS A 183 17.59 0.08 -12.17
N THR A 184 18.40 0.77 -11.36
CA THR A 184 19.36 0.14 -10.46
C THR A 184 18.67 -0.85 -9.52
N ILE A 185 17.53 -0.49 -8.94
CA ILE A 185 16.75 -1.37 -8.07
C ILE A 185 16.15 -2.54 -8.87
N ILE A 186 15.59 -2.30 -10.06
CA ILE A 186 15.08 -3.36 -10.95
C ILE A 186 16.16 -4.41 -11.24
N ASP A 187 17.37 -3.97 -11.57
CA ASP A 187 18.50 -4.84 -11.88
C ASP A 187 19.01 -5.57 -10.62
N ALA A 188 19.17 -4.86 -9.50
CA ALA A 188 19.66 -5.42 -8.24
C ALA A 188 18.70 -6.46 -7.66
N GLU A 189 17.39 -6.22 -7.75
CA GLU A 189 16.35 -7.12 -7.25
C GLU A 189 15.98 -8.22 -8.24
N GLY A 190 16.55 -8.20 -9.45
CA GLY A 190 16.29 -9.20 -10.48
C GLY A 190 14.83 -9.24 -10.94
N ILE A 191 14.11 -8.12 -10.86
CA ILE A 191 12.65 -8.06 -11.09
C ILE A 191 12.27 -8.63 -12.45
N MET A 192 13.07 -8.40 -13.48
CA MET A 192 12.83 -8.95 -14.83
C MET A 192 12.82 -10.49 -14.83
N ALA A 193 13.76 -11.12 -14.15
CA ALA A 193 13.83 -12.58 -14.05
C ALA A 193 12.70 -13.14 -13.18
N LEU A 194 12.39 -12.45 -12.08
CA LEU A 194 11.31 -12.83 -11.18
C LEU A 194 9.95 -12.69 -11.84
N ALA A 195 9.72 -11.66 -12.66
CA ALA A 195 8.45 -11.46 -13.37
C ALA A 195 8.09 -12.66 -14.27
N ALA A 196 9.06 -13.27 -14.97
CA ALA A 196 8.83 -14.46 -15.78
C ALA A 196 8.77 -15.78 -14.99
N GLY A 197 9.05 -15.73 -13.68
CA GLY A 197 8.92 -16.90 -12.81
C GLY A 197 7.53 -17.52 -12.81
N SER A 198 6.49 -16.76 -13.18
CA SER A 198 5.10 -17.23 -13.26
C SER A 198 4.89 -18.35 -14.29
N GLU A 199 5.84 -18.55 -15.22
CA GLU A 199 5.77 -19.65 -16.20
C GLU A 199 6.38 -20.96 -15.69
N PHE A 200 7.21 -20.89 -14.65
CA PHE A 200 8.05 -22.02 -14.21
C PHE A 200 7.86 -22.37 -12.73
N MET A 201 7.19 -21.51 -11.96
CA MET A 201 6.75 -21.75 -10.60
C MET A 201 5.26 -22.08 -10.61
N ASP A 202 4.79 -22.85 -9.63
CA ASP A 202 3.37 -22.89 -9.33
C ASP A 202 2.87 -21.53 -8.83
N ASP A 203 1.58 -21.27 -9.00
CA ASP A 203 0.94 -19.99 -8.67
C ASP A 203 1.17 -19.56 -7.22
N GLU A 204 1.09 -20.50 -6.27
CA GLU A 204 1.24 -20.23 -4.84
C GLU A 204 2.67 -19.79 -4.51
N ALA A 205 3.67 -20.55 -4.98
CA ALA A 205 5.08 -20.20 -4.82
C ALA A 205 5.41 -18.84 -5.46
N TYR A 206 4.85 -18.56 -6.64
CA TYR A 206 5.04 -17.28 -7.30
C TYR A 206 4.46 -16.12 -6.51
N ARG A 207 3.22 -16.26 -6.00
CA ARG A 207 2.56 -15.21 -5.21
C ARG A 207 3.28 -14.96 -3.89
N ALA A 208 3.74 -16.00 -3.20
CA ALA A 208 4.53 -15.86 -1.97
C ALA A 208 5.85 -15.10 -2.23
N MET A 209 6.51 -15.38 -3.35
CA MET A 209 7.71 -14.66 -3.78
C MET A 209 7.41 -13.20 -4.15
N ALA A 210 6.35 -12.95 -4.92
CA ALA A 210 5.92 -11.61 -5.30
C ALA A 210 5.57 -10.76 -4.08
N LEU A 211 4.88 -11.34 -3.09
CA LEU A 211 4.56 -10.70 -1.83
C LEU A 211 5.81 -10.35 -1.01
N THR A 212 6.75 -11.29 -0.89
CA THR A 212 8.03 -11.05 -0.21
C THR A 212 8.77 -9.87 -0.84
N LYS A 213 8.78 -9.79 -2.18
CA LYS A 213 9.36 -8.67 -2.91
C LYS A 213 8.57 -7.39 -2.75
N MET A 214 7.24 -7.43 -2.75
CA MET A 214 6.39 -6.26 -2.54
C MET A 214 6.68 -5.60 -1.19
N ALA A 215 6.78 -6.39 -0.13
CA ALA A 215 7.08 -5.90 1.20
C ALA A 215 8.50 -5.34 1.32
N ALA A 216 9.49 -5.97 0.69
CA ALA A 216 10.87 -5.46 0.66
C ALA A 216 10.97 -4.11 -0.08
N LEU A 217 10.20 -3.95 -1.16
CA LEU A 217 10.15 -2.74 -1.99
C LEU A 217 9.26 -1.63 -1.40
N ASN A 218 8.36 -1.98 -0.47
CA ASN A 218 7.42 -1.06 0.17
C ASN A 218 7.31 -1.36 1.68
N PRO A 219 8.40 -1.21 2.43
CA PRO A 219 8.40 -1.57 3.84
C PRO A 219 7.47 -0.66 4.64
N GLY A 220 6.88 -1.23 5.70
CA GLY A 220 5.89 -0.54 6.52
C GLY A 220 4.53 -0.33 5.84
N ARG A 221 4.30 -0.93 4.65
CA ARG A 221 3.04 -0.78 3.91
C ARG A 221 2.35 -2.07 3.53
N VAL A 222 3.00 -3.22 3.67
CA VAL A 222 2.41 -4.53 3.36
C VAL A 222 2.10 -5.25 4.66
N PHE A 223 0.82 -5.56 4.87
CA PHE A 223 0.30 -6.10 6.12
C PHE A 223 -0.38 -7.43 5.88
N HIS A 224 -0.06 -8.43 6.70
CA HIS A 224 -0.78 -9.70 6.76
C HIS A 224 -1.94 -9.58 7.73
N ILE A 225 -3.16 -9.59 7.20
CA ILE A 225 -4.36 -9.50 8.02
C ILE A 225 -4.87 -10.92 8.24
N LYS A 226 -4.66 -11.43 9.45
CA LYS A 226 -5.12 -12.75 9.86
C LYS A 226 -5.95 -12.65 11.13
N ILE A 227 -7.27 -12.79 10.97
CA ILE A 227 -8.25 -12.64 12.06
C ILE A 227 -8.98 -13.96 12.27
N ASP A 228 -9.02 -14.45 13.51
CA ASP A 228 -9.91 -15.55 13.90
C ASP A 228 -11.36 -15.05 13.86
N MET A 229 -12.10 -15.48 12.85
CA MET A 229 -13.48 -15.02 12.65
C MET A 229 -14.45 -15.67 13.62
N ARG A 230 -14.11 -16.81 14.23
CA ARG A 230 -14.95 -17.45 15.26
C ARG A 230 -14.94 -16.61 16.54
N GLU A 231 -13.78 -16.15 16.96
CA GLU A 231 -13.66 -15.20 18.08
C GLU A 231 -14.27 -13.85 17.71
N ARG A 232 -13.86 -13.28 16.58
CA ARG A 232 -14.30 -11.95 16.16
C ARG A 232 -15.82 -11.82 16.03
N LEU A 233 -16.49 -12.80 15.43
CA LEU A 233 -17.96 -12.78 15.25
C LEU A 233 -18.70 -13.05 16.56
N ARG A 234 -18.13 -13.83 17.49
CA ARG A 234 -18.70 -14.01 18.82
C ARG A 234 -18.68 -12.70 19.59
N ASP A 235 -17.52 -12.03 19.65
CA ASP A 235 -17.37 -10.74 20.33
C ASP A 235 -18.28 -9.67 19.72
N TRP A 236 -18.39 -9.66 18.39
CA TRP A 236 -19.34 -8.80 17.68
C TRP A 236 -20.78 -9.09 18.10
N ALA A 237 -21.19 -10.36 18.18
CA ALA A 237 -22.56 -10.70 18.54
C ALA A 237 -22.89 -10.36 19.99
N GLU A 238 -21.94 -10.56 20.90
CA GLU A 238 -22.07 -10.17 22.31
C GLU A 238 -22.19 -8.65 22.47
N ALA A 239 -21.37 -7.87 21.76
CA ALA A 239 -21.31 -6.43 21.91
C ALA A 239 -22.41 -5.68 21.15
N GLU A 240 -22.71 -6.09 19.91
CA GLU A 240 -23.51 -5.30 18.96
C GLU A 240 -24.86 -5.96 18.63
N LEU A 241 -24.88 -7.30 18.46
CA LEU A 241 -26.08 -8.01 18.00
C LEU A 241 -27.12 -8.18 19.12
N ALA A 242 -26.68 -8.42 20.36
CA ALA A 242 -27.56 -8.58 21.52
C ALA A 242 -28.42 -7.33 21.83
N GLY A 243 -28.01 -6.15 21.36
CA GLY A 243 -28.75 -4.89 21.52
C GLY A 243 -29.47 -4.38 20.27
N ALA A 244 -29.37 -5.08 19.14
CA ALA A 244 -29.87 -4.60 17.85
C ALA A 244 -31.39 -4.83 17.72
N GLY A 245 -32.18 -3.75 17.75
CA GLY A 245 -33.58 -3.80 17.34
C GLY A 245 -33.71 -3.89 15.81
N ALA A 246 -34.16 -5.03 15.28
CA ALA A 246 -34.24 -5.34 13.84
C ALA A 246 -35.10 -4.40 12.97
N SER A 247 -35.76 -3.39 13.56
CA SER A 247 -36.70 -2.53 12.82
C SER A 247 -36.10 -1.23 12.26
N ASP A 248 -34.91 -0.80 12.72
CA ASP A 248 -34.24 0.39 12.17
C ASP A 248 -33.11 -0.01 11.20
N PRO A 249 -33.26 0.25 9.89
CA PRO A 249 -32.22 -0.04 8.89
C PRO A 249 -30.88 0.64 9.19
N ARG A 250 -30.91 1.79 9.88
CA ARG A 250 -29.69 2.52 10.24
C ARG A 250 -28.95 1.84 11.39
N ALA A 251 -29.68 1.42 12.43
CA ALA A 251 -29.11 0.63 13.52
C ALA A 251 -28.55 -0.70 12.99
N GLY A 252 -29.31 -1.40 12.14
CA GLY A 252 -28.81 -2.62 11.49
C GLY A 252 -27.53 -2.37 10.68
N LEU A 253 -27.45 -1.26 9.94
CA LEU A 253 -26.26 -0.95 9.15
C LEU A 253 -25.02 -0.70 10.04
N ALA A 254 -25.20 -0.06 11.18
CA ALA A 254 -24.15 0.12 12.16
C ALA A 254 -23.65 -1.23 12.71
N VAL A 255 -24.58 -2.12 13.04
CA VAL A 255 -24.30 -3.47 13.55
C VAL A 255 -23.50 -4.28 12.51
N VAL A 256 -23.92 -4.31 11.24
CA VAL A 256 -23.20 -5.05 10.18
C VAL A 256 -21.80 -4.45 9.94
N ASN A 257 -21.68 -3.12 9.86
CA ASN A 257 -20.36 -2.47 9.75
C ASN A 257 -19.46 -2.76 10.97
N GLY A 258 -20.05 -3.09 12.11
CA GLY A 258 -19.39 -3.49 13.34
C GLY A 258 -18.75 -4.88 13.28
N MET A 259 -19.03 -5.71 12.27
CA MET A 259 -18.40 -7.03 12.10
C MET A 259 -16.91 -6.91 11.77
N LEU A 260 -16.56 -5.99 10.87
CA LEU A 260 -15.18 -5.68 10.51
C LEU A 260 -15.01 -4.16 10.40
N PRO A 261 -14.93 -3.45 11.54
CA PRO A 261 -14.89 -2.01 11.58
C PRO A 261 -13.82 -1.48 10.66
N THR A 262 -14.19 -0.50 9.85
CA THR A 262 -13.28 0.29 9.01
C THR A 262 -12.64 -0.42 7.81
N ARG A 263 -12.78 -1.74 7.71
CA ARG A 263 -12.60 -2.52 6.47
C ARG A 263 -13.93 -2.68 5.71
N PHE A 264 -15.05 -2.79 6.43
CA PHE A 264 -16.39 -2.60 5.86
C PHE A 264 -16.87 -1.16 6.07
N LYS A 265 -17.38 -0.54 5.00
CA LYS A 265 -18.08 0.74 5.04
C LYS A 265 -19.31 0.69 4.14
N LEU A 266 -20.21 -0.23 4.46
CA LEU A 266 -21.53 -0.28 3.87
C LEU A 266 -22.26 1.03 4.15
N THR A 267 -22.91 1.55 3.12
CA THR A 267 -23.57 2.86 3.18
C THR A 267 -25.08 2.77 3.29
N ASN A 268 -25.66 1.62 2.98
CA ASN A 268 -27.09 1.36 3.05
C ASN A 268 -27.33 -0.09 3.46
N MET A 269 -28.42 -0.34 4.16
CA MET A 269 -28.93 -1.69 4.43
C MET A 269 -29.71 -2.19 3.21
N THR A 270 -29.28 -3.31 2.63
CA THR A 270 -30.03 -3.99 1.55
C THR A 270 -31.01 -5.00 2.17
N ALA A 271 -31.99 -5.46 1.39
CA ALA A 271 -32.90 -6.52 1.84
C ALA A 271 -32.16 -7.82 2.17
N ALA A 272 -31.17 -8.20 1.34
CA ALA A 272 -30.35 -9.40 1.56
C ALA A 272 -29.52 -9.31 2.84
N LEU A 273 -28.92 -8.14 3.13
CA LEU A 273 -28.20 -7.91 4.39
C LEU A 273 -29.12 -7.97 5.61
N ALA A 274 -30.32 -7.38 5.52
CA ALA A 274 -31.29 -7.40 6.60
C ALA A 274 -31.76 -8.83 6.91
N GLU A 275 -32.10 -9.62 5.89
CA GLU A 275 -32.49 -11.03 6.04
C GLU A 275 -31.39 -11.87 6.70
N LYS A 276 -30.14 -11.71 6.25
CA LYS A 276 -28.98 -12.43 6.83
C LYS A 276 -28.66 -11.96 8.25
N LEU A 277 -28.87 -10.68 8.56
CA LEU A 277 -28.73 -10.15 9.92
C LEU A 277 -29.78 -10.78 10.86
N ASP A 278 -31.03 -10.86 10.43
CA ASP A 278 -32.10 -11.50 11.20
C ASP A 278 -31.81 -13.00 11.44
N ALA A 279 -31.29 -13.69 10.43
CA ALA A 279 -30.87 -15.09 10.56
C ALA A 279 -29.73 -15.26 11.58
N ALA A 280 -28.71 -14.41 11.52
CA ALA A 280 -27.61 -14.41 12.49
C ALA A 280 -28.09 -14.09 13.92
N ALA A 281 -29.00 -13.13 14.07
CA ALA A 281 -29.58 -12.75 15.36
C ALA A 281 -30.42 -13.88 15.98
N ALA A 282 -31.22 -14.58 15.16
CA ALA A 282 -32.00 -15.72 15.60
C ALA A 282 -31.09 -16.88 16.04
N ALA A 283 -30.03 -17.17 15.27
CA ALA A 283 -29.07 -18.20 15.60
C ALA A 283 -28.26 -17.88 16.87
N TRP A 284 -27.84 -16.62 17.04
CA TRP A 284 -27.19 -16.14 18.27
C TRP A 284 -28.10 -16.30 19.50
N SER A 285 -29.37 -15.92 19.38
CA SER A 285 -30.34 -16.05 20.47
C SER A 285 -30.56 -17.50 20.89
N ALA A 286 -30.60 -18.43 19.92
CA ALA A 286 -30.70 -19.86 20.19
C ALA A 286 -29.44 -20.41 20.87
N TYR A 287 -28.25 -20.00 20.39
CA TYR A 287 -26.98 -20.37 21.01
C TYR A 287 -26.88 -19.84 22.45
N ALA A 288 -27.23 -18.58 22.69
CA ALA A 288 -27.19 -17.96 24.03
C ALA A 288 -28.11 -18.67 25.04
N GLN A 289 -29.18 -19.34 24.59
CA GLN A 289 -30.06 -20.15 25.45
C GLN A 289 -29.52 -21.56 25.69
N ALA A 290 -28.95 -22.20 24.67
CA ALA A 290 -28.54 -23.60 24.74
C ALA A 290 -27.11 -23.81 25.23
N GLY A 291 -26.19 -22.88 24.90
CA GLY A 291 -24.77 -22.95 25.24
C GLY A 291 -24.04 -24.16 24.66
N THR A 292 -24.47 -24.67 23.50
CA THR A 292 -23.91 -25.89 22.89
C THR A 292 -23.01 -25.56 21.70
N ASP A 293 -21.99 -26.40 21.47
CA ASP A 293 -21.09 -26.28 20.30
C ASP A 293 -21.87 -26.31 18.98
N ALA A 294 -22.85 -27.21 18.85
CA ALA A 294 -23.72 -27.26 17.67
C ALA A 294 -24.53 -25.97 17.47
N GLY A 295 -24.94 -25.30 18.56
CA GLY A 295 -25.59 -23.99 18.51
C GLY A 295 -24.62 -22.90 18.04
N PHE A 296 -23.36 -22.94 18.50
CA PHE A 296 -22.33 -22.00 18.05
C PHE A 296 -22.02 -22.19 16.56
N GLU A 297 -21.89 -23.43 16.07
CA GLU A 297 -21.66 -23.69 14.65
C GLU A 297 -22.80 -23.16 13.77
N ALA A 298 -24.05 -23.31 14.21
CA ALA A 298 -25.21 -22.76 13.49
C ALA A 298 -25.18 -21.22 13.45
N PHE A 299 -24.80 -20.58 14.56
CA PHE A 299 -24.57 -19.14 14.61
C PHE A 299 -23.42 -18.71 13.69
N PHE A 300 -22.27 -19.38 13.79
CA PHE A 300 -21.08 -19.05 13.02
C PHE A 300 -21.34 -19.16 11.52
N ALA A 301 -22.08 -20.19 11.07
CA ALA A 301 -22.51 -20.31 9.68
C ALA A 301 -23.38 -19.12 9.24
N ALA A 302 -24.41 -18.76 10.02
CA ALA A 302 -25.30 -17.64 9.69
C ALA A 302 -24.56 -16.28 9.70
N ALA A 303 -23.67 -16.07 10.66
CA ALA A 303 -22.85 -14.86 10.74
C ALA A 303 -21.81 -14.80 9.62
N SER A 304 -21.24 -15.93 9.21
CA SER A 304 -20.34 -16.01 8.05
C SER A 304 -21.07 -15.67 6.75
N ASP A 305 -22.29 -16.18 6.58
CA ASP A 305 -23.14 -15.84 5.43
C ASP A 305 -23.47 -14.34 5.34
N LEU A 306 -23.72 -13.71 6.49
CA LEU A 306 -23.87 -12.25 6.58
C LEU A 306 -22.56 -11.53 6.26
N PHE A 307 -21.44 -12.01 6.79
CA PHE A 307 -20.12 -11.44 6.55
C PHE A 307 -19.78 -11.43 5.05
N HIS A 308 -19.99 -12.55 4.36
CA HIS A 308 -19.70 -12.65 2.93
C HIS A 308 -20.58 -11.74 2.08
N GLU A 309 -21.85 -11.58 2.43
CA GLU A 309 -22.75 -10.60 1.80
C GLU A 309 -22.23 -9.17 2.02
N ALA A 310 -21.83 -8.85 3.25
CA ALA A 310 -21.31 -7.53 3.61
C ALA A 310 -19.96 -7.21 2.95
N ALA A 311 -19.09 -8.21 2.84
CA ALA A 311 -17.75 -8.07 2.25
C ALA A 311 -17.79 -7.94 0.72
N GLY A 312 -18.86 -8.37 0.06
CA GLY A 312 -19.03 -8.23 -1.39
C GLY A 312 -17.91 -8.89 -2.21
N GLY A 313 -17.27 -9.92 -1.66
CA GLY A 313 -16.13 -10.63 -2.26
C GLY A 313 -14.77 -9.99 -2.07
N VAL A 314 -14.65 -8.90 -1.30
CA VAL A 314 -13.35 -8.27 -0.96
C VAL A 314 -12.61 -9.08 0.11
N TYR A 315 -13.34 -9.53 1.13
CA TYR A 315 -12.82 -10.38 2.21
C TYR A 315 -13.63 -11.68 2.28
N SER A 316 -12.97 -12.76 2.68
CA SER A 316 -13.56 -14.08 2.84
C SER A 316 -13.04 -14.78 4.10
N ILE A 317 -13.90 -15.60 4.70
CA ILE A 317 -13.56 -16.56 5.75
C ILE A 317 -13.17 -17.88 5.06
N ASN A 318 -11.99 -18.40 5.38
CA ASN A 318 -11.52 -19.68 4.86
C ASN A 318 -12.13 -20.87 5.63
N GLU A 319 -11.85 -22.09 5.16
CA GLU A 319 -12.35 -23.33 5.77
C GLU A 319 -11.89 -23.56 7.21
N HIS A 320 -10.83 -22.88 7.64
CA HIS A 320 -10.31 -22.92 9.01
C HIS A 320 -10.96 -21.87 9.92
N GLY A 321 -11.86 -21.04 9.40
CA GLY A 321 -12.54 -19.99 10.17
C GLY A 321 -11.74 -18.70 10.31
N TYR A 322 -10.71 -18.49 9.47
CA TYR A 322 -9.92 -17.25 9.48
C TYR A 322 -10.27 -16.37 8.28
N MET A 323 -10.25 -15.06 8.50
CA MET A 323 -10.04 -14.11 7.42
C MET A 323 -8.53 -13.92 7.26
N ASP A 324 -7.98 -14.34 6.13
CA ASP A 324 -6.53 -14.38 5.88
C ASP A 324 -6.25 -13.72 4.52
N HIS A 325 -5.79 -12.46 4.54
CA HIS A 325 -5.58 -11.63 3.36
C HIS A 325 -4.36 -10.72 3.53
N TRP A 326 -3.86 -10.19 2.42
CA TRP A 326 -2.79 -9.19 2.42
C TRP A 326 -3.32 -7.83 2.00
N GLU A 327 -2.85 -6.78 2.68
CA GLU A 327 -3.20 -5.39 2.36
C GLU A 327 -1.94 -4.58 2.06
N PHE A 328 -1.99 -3.74 1.02
CA PHE A 328 -1.07 -2.62 0.85
C PHE A 328 -1.73 -1.35 1.37
N THR A 329 -1.15 -0.70 2.38
CA THR A 329 -1.69 0.55 2.95
C THR A 329 -0.65 1.67 2.92
N ALA A 330 -1.03 2.83 2.36
CA ALA A 330 -0.24 4.06 2.32
C ALA A 330 -1.02 5.23 2.97
N ILE A 331 -0.32 6.12 3.67
CA ILE A 331 -0.92 7.30 4.32
C ILE A 331 -0.19 8.56 3.84
N TYR A 332 -0.92 9.43 3.11
CA TYR A 332 -0.35 10.64 2.52
C TYR A 332 -0.72 11.90 3.32
N PRO A 333 0.21 12.85 3.52
CA PRO A 333 -0.13 14.18 4.00
C PRO A 333 -0.95 14.92 2.94
N VAL A 334 -2.01 15.62 3.35
CA VAL A 334 -2.85 16.37 2.41
C VAL A 334 -3.12 17.81 2.81
N GLY A 335 -3.20 18.64 1.78
CA GLY A 335 -3.74 19.98 1.86
C GLY A 335 -5.24 20.01 1.65
N THR A 336 -5.93 20.90 2.35
CA THR A 336 -7.40 20.99 2.34
C THR A 336 -7.86 22.44 2.18
N LEU A 337 -9.17 22.69 2.38
CA LEU A 337 -9.76 24.01 2.28
C LEU A 337 -9.01 25.01 3.16
N ASN A 338 -8.67 26.19 2.62
CA ASN A 338 -7.96 27.26 3.29
C ASN A 338 -8.86 28.00 4.31
N GLN A 339 -9.43 27.25 5.24
CA GLN A 339 -10.32 27.71 6.29
C GLN A 339 -10.08 26.91 7.57
N TYR A 340 -10.57 27.47 8.66
CA TYR A 340 -10.56 26.86 9.97
C TYR A 340 -11.96 26.85 10.55
N VAL A 341 -12.16 25.99 11.54
CA VAL A 341 -13.41 25.88 12.29
C VAL A 341 -13.11 25.80 13.79
N GLN A 342 -14.03 26.30 14.60
CA GLN A 342 -13.98 26.16 16.05
C GLN A 342 -14.58 24.82 16.44
N HIS A 343 -13.83 24.03 17.20
CA HIS A 343 -14.26 22.76 17.76
C HIS A 343 -13.67 22.65 19.17
N GLU A 344 -14.53 22.47 20.18
CA GLU A 344 -14.12 22.38 21.60
C GLU A 344 -13.25 23.56 22.07
N GLY A 345 -13.57 24.77 21.59
CA GLY A 345 -12.83 25.99 21.94
C GLY A 345 -11.45 26.12 21.27
N LYS A 346 -11.10 25.20 20.36
CA LYS A 346 -9.86 25.23 19.57
C LYS A 346 -10.16 25.44 18.10
N GLN A 347 -9.21 26.08 17.42
CA GLN A 347 -9.26 26.29 15.98
C GLN A 347 -8.54 25.15 15.27
N ILE A 348 -9.27 24.35 14.48
CA ILE A 348 -8.70 23.22 13.71
C ILE A 348 -8.87 23.43 12.20
N PRO A 349 -7.99 22.85 11.36
CA PRO A 349 -8.15 22.86 9.91
C PRO A 349 -9.50 22.33 9.43
N LEU A 350 -10.15 23.04 8.52
CA LEU A 350 -11.36 22.56 7.85
C LEU A 350 -10.99 21.79 6.58
N TYR A 351 -11.67 20.67 6.33
CA TYR A 351 -11.68 20.05 5.02
C TYR A 351 -13.10 19.84 4.51
N PRO A 352 -13.34 20.06 3.21
CA PRO A 352 -14.69 20.15 2.68
C PRO A 352 -15.21 18.79 2.22
N CYS A 353 -16.52 18.77 1.99
CA CYS A 353 -17.24 17.67 1.38
C CYS A 353 -17.13 16.33 2.12
N PRO A 354 -17.50 16.28 3.42
CA PRO A 354 -17.59 15.03 4.14
C PRO A 354 -18.66 14.11 3.52
N GLY A 355 -18.48 12.81 3.69
CA GLY A 355 -19.34 11.75 3.18
C GLY A 355 -18.65 10.84 2.16
N VAL A 356 -19.48 10.06 1.46
CA VAL A 356 -19.03 9.09 0.46
C VAL A 356 -19.03 9.75 -0.90
N ARG A 357 -17.88 9.69 -1.59
CA ARG A 357 -17.67 10.31 -2.90
C ARG A 357 -16.99 9.31 -3.82
N GLN A 358 -17.62 9.02 -4.93
CA GLN A 358 -17.05 8.19 -5.98
C GLN A 358 -16.18 9.07 -6.89
N VAL A 359 -15.04 8.55 -7.34
CA VAL A 359 -14.26 9.19 -8.40
C VAL A 359 -15.17 9.44 -9.60
N CYS A 360 -15.10 10.64 -10.18
CA CYS A 360 -15.99 11.04 -11.25
C CYS A 360 -15.21 11.70 -12.38
N TYR A 361 -15.86 11.85 -13.53
CA TYR A 361 -15.23 12.51 -14.66
C TYR A 361 -15.00 14.01 -14.37
N HIS A 362 -14.02 14.59 -15.03
CA HIS A 362 -13.84 16.04 -15.06
C HIS A 362 -14.85 16.69 -16.02
N GLN A 363 -15.46 17.80 -15.59
CA GLN A 363 -16.64 18.37 -16.26
C GLN A 363 -16.41 18.72 -17.73
N ARG A 364 -15.21 19.16 -18.09
CA ARG A 364 -14.88 19.62 -19.45
C ARG A 364 -14.39 18.48 -20.33
N THR A 365 -13.45 17.69 -19.81
CA THR A 365 -12.76 16.65 -20.59
C THR A 365 -13.47 15.30 -20.55
N LYS A 366 -14.44 15.12 -19.65
CA LYS A 366 -15.22 13.88 -19.49
C LYS A 366 -14.38 12.63 -19.19
N VAL A 367 -13.21 12.82 -18.60
CA VAL A 367 -12.31 11.75 -18.13
C VAL A 367 -12.08 11.87 -16.63
N ALA A 368 -11.97 10.76 -15.92
CA ALA A 368 -11.66 10.71 -14.50
C ALA A 368 -10.16 10.98 -14.24
N ASP A 369 -9.29 10.64 -15.19
CA ASP A 369 -7.87 10.98 -15.17
C ASP A 369 -7.58 12.27 -15.98
N HIS A 370 -8.03 13.42 -15.47
CA HIS A 370 -7.90 14.68 -16.19
C HIS A 370 -6.50 15.29 -16.03
N ILE A 371 -5.85 15.62 -17.14
CA ILE A 371 -4.63 16.43 -17.13
C ILE A 371 -4.97 17.81 -17.69
N SER A 372 -4.58 18.86 -16.97
CA SER A 372 -4.77 20.22 -17.44
C SER A 372 -3.81 20.53 -18.60
N GLU A 373 -4.35 21.09 -19.68
CA GLU A 373 -3.54 21.69 -20.76
C GLU A 373 -2.81 22.95 -20.29
N THR A 374 -3.21 23.53 -19.15
CA THR A 374 -2.49 24.63 -18.53
C THR A 374 -1.29 24.07 -17.76
N GLY A 375 -0.10 24.19 -18.33
CA GLY A 375 1.16 23.64 -17.77
C GLY A 375 1.52 24.12 -16.36
N SER A 376 0.80 25.10 -15.77
CA SER A 376 1.01 25.56 -14.38
C SER A 376 0.79 24.48 -13.32
N TYR A 377 0.12 23.37 -13.67
CA TYR A 377 -0.06 22.21 -12.79
C TYR A 377 0.95 21.08 -13.06
N GLY A 378 1.98 21.36 -13.87
CA GLY A 378 3.03 20.40 -14.20
C GLY A 378 2.51 19.07 -14.73
N PHE A 379 1.39 19.10 -15.45
CA PHE A 379 0.76 17.93 -16.06
C PHE A 379 0.46 16.78 -15.09
N THR A 380 0.32 17.05 -13.79
CA THR A 380 -0.13 16.03 -12.82
C THR A 380 -1.61 15.71 -13.02
N PRO A 381 -2.05 14.47 -12.76
CA PRO A 381 -3.45 14.11 -12.94
C PRO A 381 -4.32 14.84 -11.92
N TRP A 382 -5.53 15.20 -12.31
CA TRP A 382 -6.60 15.65 -11.44
C TRP A 382 -7.62 14.54 -11.43
N ILE A 383 -7.84 13.95 -10.26
CA ILE A 383 -8.78 12.84 -10.07
C ILE A 383 -10.01 13.41 -9.35
N PRO A 384 -11.07 13.82 -10.07
CA PRO A 384 -12.26 14.42 -9.48
C PRO A 384 -13.04 13.38 -8.69
N TYR A 385 -13.67 13.80 -7.60
CA TYR A 385 -14.59 12.96 -6.83
C TYR A 385 -15.90 13.69 -6.50
N MET A 386 -16.01 14.97 -6.87
CA MET A 386 -17.23 15.74 -6.70
C MET A 386 -17.26 16.93 -7.65
N HIS A 387 -18.42 17.18 -8.25
CA HIS A 387 -18.70 18.43 -8.96
C HIS A 387 -19.13 19.54 -7.99
N VAL A 388 -18.57 20.73 -8.17
CA VAL A 388 -18.92 21.94 -7.41
C VAL A 388 -19.46 22.96 -8.42
N GLY A 389 -20.79 22.98 -8.60
CA GLY A 389 -21.41 23.80 -9.65
C GLY A 389 -20.99 23.37 -11.06
N SER A 390 -21.09 24.27 -12.04
CA SER A 390 -20.91 23.96 -13.48
C SER A 390 -19.48 24.09 -14.00
N ARG A 391 -18.55 24.61 -13.19
CA ARG A 391 -17.16 24.87 -13.60
C ARG A 391 -16.09 24.51 -12.57
N LEU A 392 -16.49 24.11 -11.36
CA LEU A 392 -15.56 23.72 -10.29
C LEU A 392 -15.78 22.24 -9.95
N HIS A 393 -14.77 21.64 -9.37
CA HIS A 393 -14.80 20.28 -8.86
C HIS A 393 -13.90 20.19 -7.63
N ASN A 394 -14.13 19.20 -6.79
CA ASN A 394 -13.14 18.76 -5.83
C ASN A 394 -12.47 17.52 -6.39
N SER A 395 -11.14 17.55 -6.39
CA SER A 395 -10.27 16.49 -6.89
C SER A 395 -9.13 16.23 -5.92
N PHE A 396 -8.51 15.06 -6.09
CA PHE A 396 -7.11 14.88 -5.72
C PHE A 396 -6.27 15.51 -6.82
N HIS A 397 -5.41 16.48 -6.47
CA HIS A 397 -4.48 17.07 -7.44
C HIS A 397 -3.30 17.77 -6.76
N SER A 398 -2.24 18.07 -7.53
CA SER A 398 -1.05 18.73 -7.02
C SER A 398 -1.25 20.24 -6.84
N LEU A 399 -0.19 20.93 -6.38
CA LEU A 399 -0.15 22.38 -6.24
C LEU A 399 0.08 23.07 -7.59
N TRP A 400 -0.64 24.16 -7.83
CA TRP A 400 -0.43 25.00 -9.02
C TRP A 400 0.70 26.02 -8.88
N PHE A 401 1.21 26.20 -7.66
CA PHE A 401 2.29 27.14 -7.37
C PHE A 401 3.58 26.38 -7.08
N ARG A 402 4.70 27.06 -7.36
CA ARG A 402 6.06 26.59 -7.08
C ARG A 402 6.64 27.38 -5.92
N ILE A 403 7.30 26.71 -4.98
CA ILE A 403 8.08 27.36 -3.94
C ILE A 403 9.44 27.68 -4.54
N ASP A 404 9.88 28.93 -4.50
CA ASP A 404 11.26 29.26 -4.86
C ASP A 404 12.17 28.92 -3.68
N ALA A 405 12.92 27.83 -3.82
CA ALA A 405 13.75 27.30 -2.75
C ALA A 405 14.82 28.31 -2.31
N ARG A 406 15.24 29.21 -3.19
CA ARG A 406 16.31 30.19 -2.90
C ARG A 406 15.82 31.32 -2.02
N SER A 407 14.53 31.70 -2.12
CA SER A 407 13.98 32.89 -1.45
C SER A 407 12.93 32.58 -0.38
N TYR A 408 12.37 31.38 -0.34
CA TYR A 408 11.41 31.02 0.69
C TYR A 408 12.13 30.88 2.03
N SER A 409 11.87 31.81 2.97
CA SER A 409 12.55 31.89 4.27
C SER A 409 12.23 30.72 5.20
N GLU A 410 11.13 30.03 4.92
CA GLU A 410 10.59 28.99 5.80
C GLU A 410 11.08 27.58 5.46
N ILE A 411 11.94 27.40 4.46
CA ILE A 411 12.65 26.12 4.29
C ILE A 411 14.07 26.23 4.86
N PRO A 412 14.62 25.12 5.36
CA PRO A 412 15.98 25.11 5.90
C PRO A 412 17.03 25.54 4.86
N ASP A 413 18.15 26.08 5.34
CA ASP A 413 19.20 26.62 4.45
C ASP A 413 19.88 25.51 3.63
N GLU A 414 20.00 24.32 4.21
CA GLU A 414 20.49 23.12 3.52
C GLU A 414 19.64 22.75 2.29
N TRP A 415 18.35 23.11 2.26
CA TRP A 415 17.47 22.81 1.12
C TRP A 415 17.65 23.78 -0.05
N ARG A 416 18.27 24.95 0.18
CA ARG A 416 18.43 25.99 -0.86
C ARG A 416 19.46 25.61 -1.92
N ALA A 417 20.36 24.70 -1.57
CA ALA A 417 21.48 24.27 -2.41
C ALA A 417 21.37 22.78 -2.79
N VAL A 418 20.17 22.18 -2.70
CA VAL A 418 19.98 20.75 -3.04
C VAL A 418 20.36 20.51 -4.48
N THR A 419 21.34 19.61 -4.63
CA THR A 419 21.84 19.15 -5.92
C THR A 419 21.76 17.63 -6.08
N GLU A 420 21.25 16.93 -5.08
CA GLU A 420 21.13 15.48 -5.13
C GLU A 420 20.12 15.05 -6.19
N GLY A 421 20.41 13.96 -6.90
CA GLY A 421 19.50 13.34 -7.87
C GLY A 421 19.21 14.18 -9.11
N LYS A 422 20.04 15.19 -9.43
CA LYS A 422 19.86 16.09 -10.57
C LYS A 422 20.54 15.63 -11.86
N ARG A 423 20.01 16.08 -13.00
CA ARG A 423 20.64 15.93 -14.32
C ARG A 423 21.46 17.15 -14.76
N GLU A 424 21.20 18.33 -14.19
CA GLU A 424 21.88 19.57 -14.55
C GLU A 424 22.81 20.01 -13.41
N ASP A 425 24.00 20.56 -13.65
CA ASP A 425 24.96 20.88 -12.58
C ASP A 425 24.59 22.06 -11.66
N THR A 426 23.35 22.55 -11.70
CA THR A 426 22.88 23.68 -10.87
C THR A 426 21.93 23.24 -9.75
N PRO A 427 21.84 23.93 -8.60
CA PRO A 427 20.82 23.62 -7.59
C PRO A 427 19.40 23.81 -8.13
N TYR A 428 18.46 23.00 -7.65
CA TYR A 428 17.07 23.16 -8.03
C TYR A 428 16.49 24.50 -7.53
N PRO A 429 15.93 25.35 -8.40
CA PRO A 429 15.37 26.62 -7.99
C PRO A 429 13.98 26.49 -7.36
N TYR A 430 13.27 25.39 -7.63
CA TYR A 430 11.89 25.22 -7.19
C TYR A 430 11.66 23.93 -6.40
N LEU A 431 10.67 23.99 -5.52
CA LEU A 431 10.20 22.90 -4.68
C LEU A 431 8.67 22.81 -4.75
N TRP A 432 8.16 21.59 -4.89
CA TRP A 432 6.78 21.23 -4.60
C TRP A 432 6.71 20.57 -3.23
N LEU A 433 6.07 21.25 -2.28
CA LEU A 433 5.90 20.80 -0.90
C LEU A 433 4.48 21.10 -0.47
N VAL A 434 3.69 20.08 -0.12
CA VAL A 434 2.32 20.22 0.36
C VAL A 434 2.30 20.82 1.76
N SER A 435 1.39 21.76 2.01
CA SER A 435 1.06 22.13 3.39
C SER A 435 0.02 21.13 3.87
N ARG A 436 0.32 20.38 4.93
CA ARG A 436 -0.69 19.58 5.62
C ARG A 436 -1.71 20.55 6.25
N GLY A 437 -2.98 20.45 5.86
CA GLY A 437 -4.03 21.38 6.31
C GLY A 437 -4.35 22.53 5.32
N PRO A 438 -4.75 23.73 5.80
CA PRO A 438 -5.50 24.69 4.98
C PRO A 438 -4.66 25.35 3.86
N MET A 439 -4.97 25.04 2.59
CA MET A 439 -4.25 25.59 1.43
C MET A 439 -5.05 25.77 0.11
N SER A 440 -6.29 25.30 0.01
CA SER A 440 -7.07 25.30 -1.24
C SER A 440 -8.40 26.06 -1.16
N GLN A 441 -9.14 26.14 -2.26
CA GLN A 441 -10.54 26.57 -2.28
C GLN A 441 -11.54 25.41 -2.18
N GLY A 442 -11.09 24.17 -1.99
CA GLY A 442 -11.99 23.01 -1.95
C GLY A 442 -11.32 21.67 -2.20
N CYS A 443 -10.32 21.63 -3.07
CA CYS A 443 -9.66 20.39 -3.45
C CYS A 443 -8.78 19.79 -2.34
N THR A 444 -8.51 18.50 -2.48
CA THR A 444 -7.54 17.77 -1.66
C THR A 444 -6.21 17.80 -2.39
N HIS A 445 -5.24 18.56 -1.86
CA HIS A 445 -3.91 18.59 -2.43
C HIS A 445 -3.07 17.46 -1.88
N VAL A 446 -2.39 16.79 -2.80
CA VAL A 446 -1.41 15.76 -2.51
C VAL A 446 -0.11 16.20 -3.20
N ASN A 447 1.04 15.87 -2.63
CA ASN A 447 2.30 16.10 -3.36
C ASN A 447 2.29 15.36 -4.69
N ALA A 448 3.06 15.86 -5.68
CA ALA A 448 3.00 15.35 -7.04
C ALA A 448 3.44 13.89 -7.14
N GLY A 449 4.42 13.44 -6.35
CA GLY A 449 4.87 12.05 -6.35
C GLY A 449 3.82 11.11 -5.77
N PHE A 450 3.28 11.44 -4.61
CA PHE A 450 2.19 10.67 -3.99
C PHE A 450 0.91 10.65 -4.81
N LEU A 451 0.65 11.69 -5.60
CA LEU A 451 -0.47 11.69 -6.54
C LEU A 451 -0.23 10.74 -7.73
N ASN A 452 1.01 10.60 -8.19
CA ASN A 452 1.36 9.60 -9.19
C ASN A 452 1.35 8.18 -8.59
N GLU A 453 1.77 8.00 -7.33
CA GLU A 453 1.63 6.74 -6.60
C GLU A 453 0.15 6.35 -6.40
N LEU A 454 -0.69 7.30 -5.95
CA LEU A 454 -2.14 7.12 -5.84
C LEU A 454 -2.74 6.67 -7.18
N ARG A 455 -2.33 7.32 -8.27
CA ARG A 455 -2.79 6.96 -9.62
C ARG A 455 -2.28 5.58 -10.06
N GLN A 456 -1.09 5.16 -9.62
CA GLN A 456 -0.56 3.82 -9.86
C GLN A 456 -1.38 2.74 -9.13
N ILE A 457 -1.79 3.01 -7.88
CA ILE A 457 -2.60 2.08 -7.09
C ILE A 457 -3.98 1.88 -7.72
N PHE A 458 -4.55 2.95 -8.28
CA PHE A 458 -5.87 2.92 -8.90
C PHE A 458 -5.92 2.16 -10.23
N PRO A 459 -7.11 1.67 -10.65
CA PRO A 459 -7.28 0.94 -11.91
C PRO A 459 -6.76 1.68 -13.14
N SER A 460 -6.31 0.94 -14.16
CA SER A 460 -5.79 1.55 -15.39
C SER A 460 -6.88 2.22 -16.22
N THR A 461 -8.06 1.60 -16.31
CA THR A 461 -9.16 2.05 -17.18
C THR A 461 -9.99 3.16 -16.54
N GLU A 462 -10.56 4.04 -17.37
CA GLU A 462 -11.47 5.12 -16.91
C GLU A 462 -12.74 4.55 -16.27
N GLU A 463 -13.26 3.45 -16.81
CA GLU A 463 -14.45 2.77 -16.31
C GLU A 463 -14.25 2.31 -14.86
N ASN A 464 -13.17 1.58 -14.58
CA ASN A 464 -12.89 1.09 -13.23
C ASN A 464 -12.42 2.22 -12.31
N LEU A 465 -11.61 3.14 -12.81
CA LEU A 465 -11.18 4.32 -12.03
C LEU A 465 -12.39 5.10 -11.52
N SER A 466 -13.42 5.28 -12.36
CA SER A 466 -14.65 5.98 -11.98
C SER A 466 -15.49 5.24 -10.93
N GLN A 467 -15.16 4.00 -10.57
CA GLN A 467 -15.87 3.22 -9.55
C GLN A 467 -15.18 3.27 -8.17
N VAL A 468 -13.96 3.80 -8.10
CA VAL A 468 -13.23 3.94 -6.83
C VAL A 468 -14.00 4.86 -5.87
N ILE A 469 -14.21 4.39 -4.65
CA ILE A 469 -14.93 5.13 -3.60
C ILE A 469 -13.93 5.81 -2.66
N THR A 470 -14.26 7.04 -2.31
CA THR A 470 -13.54 7.86 -1.34
C THR A 470 -14.44 8.19 -0.16
N PHE A 471 -13.97 7.88 1.04
CA PHE A 471 -14.66 8.11 2.29
C PHE A 471 -14.04 9.30 2.99
N ARG A 472 -14.87 10.27 3.36
CA ARG A 472 -14.40 11.54 3.92
C ARG A 472 -15.13 11.78 5.23
N ASN A 473 -14.41 11.67 6.34
CA ASN A 473 -14.97 11.94 7.66
C ASN A 473 -15.50 13.36 7.79
N LYS A 474 -16.31 13.66 8.81
CA LYS A 474 -16.47 15.06 9.24
C LYS A 474 -15.11 15.61 9.67
N TYR A 475 -14.89 16.91 9.52
CA TYR A 475 -13.57 17.53 9.74
C TYR A 475 -12.99 17.31 11.14
N GLN A 476 -13.86 17.15 12.13
CA GLN A 476 -13.49 16.89 13.52
C GLN A 476 -13.32 15.40 13.86
N HIS A 477 -13.66 14.48 12.94
CA HIS A 477 -13.59 13.04 13.17
C HIS A 477 -12.31 12.42 12.60
N TYR A 478 -11.74 11.48 13.34
CA TYR A 478 -10.50 10.78 13.03
C TYR A 478 -10.73 9.58 12.11
N ASP A 479 -9.73 9.28 11.28
CA ASP A 479 -9.60 7.96 10.67
C ASP A 479 -8.98 7.04 11.75
N VAL A 480 -9.80 6.13 12.26
CA VAL A 480 -9.37 5.10 13.21
C VAL A 480 -9.41 3.78 12.46
N PHE A 481 -8.32 3.05 12.46
CA PHE A 481 -8.14 1.84 11.66
C PHE A 481 -7.22 0.88 12.41
N ASP A 482 -7.50 -0.42 12.32
CA ASP A 482 -6.61 -1.48 12.81
C ASP A 482 -5.68 -1.86 11.65
N ILE A 483 -4.49 -1.26 11.60
CA ILE A 483 -3.67 -1.26 10.38
C ILE A 483 -3.08 -2.62 10.04
N ASP A 484 -2.77 -3.45 11.04
CA ASP A 484 -2.13 -4.75 10.89
C ASP A 484 -3.05 -5.93 11.21
N GLY A 485 -4.30 -5.68 11.60
CA GLY A 485 -5.31 -6.72 11.82
C GLY A 485 -5.20 -7.40 13.17
N ASN A 486 -4.51 -6.79 14.14
CA ASN A 486 -4.27 -7.37 15.46
C ASN A 486 -5.42 -7.12 16.46
N GLY A 487 -6.47 -6.39 16.05
CA GLY A 487 -7.62 -6.04 16.90
C GLY A 487 -7.44 -4.78 17.74
N GLU A 488 -6.29 -4.12 17.67
CA GLU A 488 -5.97 -2.86 18.36
C GLU A 488 -6.05 -1.68 17.38
N PRO A 489 -7.18 -0.97 17.29
CA PRO A 489 -7.30 0.15 16.37
C PRO A 489 -6.43 1.34 16.80
N GLU A 490 -5.92 2.10 15.84
CA GLU A 490 -5.18 3.32 16.07
C GLU A 490 -5.74 4.51 15.28
N VAL A 491 -5.47 5.73 15.74
CA VAL A 491 -5.70 6.93 14.93
C VAL A 491 -4.62 7.00 13.85
N MET A 492 -5.02 7.07 12.60
CA MET A 492 -4.10 7.13 11.47
C MET A 492 -3.44 8.50 11.36
N GLY A 493 -2.13 8.54 11.18
CA GLY A 493 -1.34 9.75 10.97
C GLY A 493 -0.12 9.51 10.09
N VAL A 494 0.63 10.59 9.84
CA VAL A 494 1.86 10.56 9.05
C VAL A 494 2.88 11.50 9.68
N ALA A 495 4.14 11.07 9.72
CA ALA A 495 5.31 11.81 10.18
C ALA A 495 5.72 12.88 9.14
N TYR A 496 4.83 13.85 8.93
CA TYR A 496 5.00 14.96 8.00
C TYR A 496 4.57 16.26 8.68
N PHE A 497 5.54 17.13 8.95
CA PHE A 497 5.40 18.27 9.86
C PHE A 497 5.51 19.62 9.14
N HIS A 498 5.04 19.70 7.89
CA HIS A 498 5.03 20.95 7.14
C HIS A 498 3.62 21.53 7.04
N ALA A 499 3.44 22.73 7.59
CA ALA A 499 2.23 23.53 7.43
C ALA A 499 2.59 25.00 7.24
N TYR A 500 2.05 25.61 6.20
CA TYR A 500 2.29 27.01 5.86
C TYR A 500 1.01 27.70 5.37
N ALA A 501 0.94 29.01 5.57
CA ALA A 501 -0.11 29.86 5.08
C ALA A 501 0.19 30.33 3.65
N LEU A 502 -0.87 30.64 2.91
CA LEU A 502 -0.77 31.26 1.60
C LEU A 502 -1.03 32.77 1.70
N SER A 503 -0.18 33.58 1.08
CA SER A 503 -0.41 34.99 0.79
C SER A 503 -0.36 35.20 -0.72
N ASN A 504 -1.37 35.83 -1.31
CA ASN A 504 -1.49 36.00 -2.77
C ASN A 504 -1.28 34.69 -3.56
N LYS A 505 -1.85 33.58 -3.06
CA LYS A 505 -1.73 32.22 -3.62
C LYS A 505 -0.29 31.66 -3.66
N LYS A 506 0.61 32.18 -2.82
CA LYS A 506 1.99 31.69 -2.67
C LYS A 506 2.28 31.37 -1.20
N PRO A 507 3.14 30.38 -0.91
CA PRO A 507 3.58 30.09 0.46
C PRO A 507 4.25 31.32 1.07
N ALA A 508 3.88 31.63 2.31
CA ALA A 508 4.29 32.87 2.96
C ALA A 508 4.97 32.63 4.31
N LYS A 509 4.26 32.01 5.27
CA LYS A 509 4.74 31.82 6.64
C LYS A 509 4.33 30.43 7.13
N ARG A 510 5.18 29.75 7.90
CA ARG A 510 4.77 28.55 8.63
C ARG A 510 3.60 28.83 9.57
N ARG A 511 2.70 27.85 9.66
CA ARG A 511 1.59 27.84 10.63
C ARG A 511 2.05 27.28 11.97
N ALA A 512 2.99 26.34 11.92
CA ALA A 512 3.64 25.74 13.07
C ALA A 512 5.12 25.48 12.76
N PRO A 513 6.00 25.42 13.78
CA PRO A 513 7.33 24.87 13.62
C PRO A 513 7.28 23.46 12.99
N ALA A 514 8.31 23.10 12.20
CA ALA A 514 8.44 21.73 11.68
C ALA A 514 9.09 20.83 12.73
N GLU A 515 8.46 20.78 13.90
CA GLU A 515 8.83 19.97 15.05
C GLU A 515 7.55 19.25 15.49
N ARG A 516 7.65 17.95 15.76
CA ARG A 516 6.51 17.04 15.93
C ARG A 516 5.49 17.54 16.96
N LYS A 517 5.94 17.97 18.15
CA LYS A 517 5.06 18.39 19.25
C LYS A 517 4.36 19.71 18.94
N ALA A 518 5.11 20.73 18.54
CA ALA A 518 4.54 22.03 18.17
C ALA A 518 3.60 21.92 16.95
N PHE A 519 3.92 21.04 16.01
CA PHE A 519 3.09 20.77 14.86
C PHE A 519 1.76 20.10 15.25
N TYR A 520 1.79 19.10 16.13
CA TYR A 520 0.58 18.42 16.62
C TYR A 520 -0.27 19.29 17.54
N GLU A 521 0.33 20.20 18.31
CA GLU A 521 -0.42 21.22 19.05
C GLU A 521 -1.23 22.10 18.09
N TRP A 522 -0.65 22.53 16.97
CA TRP A 522 -1.36 23.28 15.94
C TRP A 522 -2.41 22.44 15.19
N LEU A 523 -2.07 21.21 14.80
CA LEU A 523 -2.90 20.37 13.94
C LEU A 523 -4.12 19.82 14.68
N TYR A 524 -3.91 19.27 15.89
CA TYR A 524 -4.94 18.62 16.68
C TYR A 524 -5.56 19.56 17.72
N GLY A 525 -4.84 20.57 18.21
CA GLY A 525 -5.34 21.57 19.16
C GLY A 525 -5.38 21.12 20.63
N SER A 526 -6.02 19.99 20.92
CA SER A 526 -6.17 19.39 22.26
C SER A 526 -6.70 17.94 22.17
N GLY A 527 -6.95 17.30 23.32
CA GLY A 527 -7.57 15.97 23.41
C GLY A 527 -6.58 14.82 23.20
N TYR A 528 -5.29 15.07 23.42
CA TYR A 528 -4.25 14.05 23.34
C TYR A 528 -3.14 14.31 24.36
N ARG A 529 -2.39 13.26 24.69
CA ARG A 529 -1.22 13.28 25.57
C ARG A 529 -0.08 12.47 24.94
N TYR A 530 1.12 12.61 25.50
CA TYR A 530 2.24 11.71 25.22
C TYR A 530 2.33 10.66 26.31
N ASP A 531 2.49 9.39 25.95
CA ASP A 531 2.80 8.32 26.89
C ASP A 531 4.30 8.30 27.26
N GLU A 532 4.71 7.34 28.08
CA GLU A 532 6.11 7.17 28.51
C GLU A 532 7.08 6.85 27.35
N ASN A 533 6.57 6.38 26.22
CA ASN A 533 7.32 6.05 25.01
C ASN A 533 7.24 7.18 23.97
N ASP A 534 6.80 8.37 24.35
CA ASP A 534 6.56 9.53 23.47
C ASP A 534 5.55 9.24 22.34
N ARG A 535 4.66 8.26 22.52
CA ARG A 535 3.54 8.00 21.59
C ARG A 535 2.40 8.96 21.90
N VAL A 536 1.75 9.45 20.85
CA VAL A 536 0.56 10.28 20.98
C VAL A 536 -0.63 9.37 21.29
N ILE A 537 -1.32 9.63 22.40
CA ILE A 537 -2.56 8.94 22.78
C ILE A 537 -3.69 9.96 22.79
N PHE A 538 -4.75 9.70 22.02
CA PHE A 538 -5.96 10.52 22.03
C PHE A 538 -6.86 10.08 23.18
N GLU A 539 -7.29 11.04 24.00
CA GLU A 539 -8.23 10.80 25.10
C GLU A 539 -9.58 10.32 24.55
N GLU A 540 -10.04 10.98 23.48
CA GLU A 540 -11.22 10.60 22.73
C GLU A 540 -11.00 10.80 21.22
N ALA A 541 -11.32 9.79 20.42
CA ALA A 541 -11.30 9.85 18.97
C ALA A 541 -12.65 9.42 18.39
N VAL A 542 -13.41 10.39 17.90
CA VAL A 542 -14.69 10.16 17.22
C VAL A 542 -14.46 9.85 15.74
N THR A 543 -15.10 8.81 15.21
CA THR A 543 -15.08 8.46 13.78
C THR A 543 -16.36 8.90 13.06
N SER A 544 -16.40 8.81 11.73
CA SER A 544 -17.68 8.90 11.00
C SER A 544 -18.28 7.54 10.67
N ALA A 545 -19.59 7.45 10.86
CA ALA A 545 -20.45 6.49 10.15
C ALA A 545 -20.91 7.10 8.82
N PHE A 546 -21.14 6.25 7.81
CA PHE A 546 -21.65 6.71 6.51
C PHE A 546 -23.03 6.14 6.24
N VAL A 547 -24.00 7.02 6.02
CA VAL A 547 -25.38 6.65 5.68
C VAL A 547 -25.72 7.32 4.35
N GLY A 548 -25.97 6.50 3.34
CA GLY A 548 -25.99 6.92 1.94
C GLY A 548 -24.70 7.67 1.57
N LYS A 549 -24.83 8.94 1.17
CA LYS A 549 -23.70 9.80 0.79
C LYS A 549 -23.18 10.70 1.92
N LYS A 550 -23.79 10.65 3.10
CA LYS A 550 -23.49 11.56 4.23
C LYS A 550 -22.52 10.93 5.20
N ALA A 551 -21.67 11.76 5.81
CA ALA A 551 -20.91 11.39 6.99
C ALA A 551 -21.64 11.88 8.24
N GLU A 552 -21.88 10.97 9.17
CA GLU A 552 -22.51 11.24 10.45
C GLU A 552 -21.51 10.96 11.58
N GLU A 553 -21.93 11.19 12.82
CA GLU A 553 -21.15 10.77 13.98
C GLU A 553 -21.17 9.24 14.07
N GLY A 554 -20.01 8.65 14.28
CA GLY A 554 -19.80 7.22 14.37
C GLY A 554 -19.35 6.81 15.77
N ARG A 555 -18.49 5.80 15.83
CA ARG A 555 -17.97 5.26 17.09
C ARG A 555 -16.99 6.23 17.74
N VAL A 556 -17.05 6.28 19.06
CA VAL A 556 -16.11 6.97 19.94
C VAL A 556 -15.11 5.97 20.49
N TYR A 557 -13.83 6.20 20.25
CA TYR A 557 -12.73 5.44 20.84
C TYR A 557 -12.09 6.27 21.94
N ARG A 558 -11.58 5.62 22.99
CA ARG A 558 -10.92 6.29 24.12
C ARG A 558 -9.54 5.72 24.33
N ASP A 559 -8.62 6.56 24.79
CA ASP A 559 -7.24 6.19 25.08
C ASP A 559 -6.55 5.44 23.94
N ILE A 560 -6.76 5.94 22.72
CA ILE A 560 -6.34 5.29 21.49
C ILE A 560 -5.01 5.88 20.97
N PRO A 561 -4.00 5.05 20.63
CA PRO A 561 -2.73 5.55 20.14
C PRO A 561 -2.83 6.12 18.72
N LEU A 562 -1.86 6.95 18.36
CA LEU A 562 -1.60 7.38 16.99
C LEU A 562 -0.66 6.36 16.31
N TYR A 563 -1.11 5.80 15.18
CA TYR A 563 -0.20 5.18 14.22
C TYR A 563 0.40 6.29 13.35
N GLU A 564 1.69 6.51 13.47
CA GLU A 564 2.41 7.58 12.77
C GLU A 564 3.22 6.99 11.61
N ALA A 565 2.61 6.91 10.42
CA ALA A 565 3.30 6.39 9.24
C ALA A 565 4.53 7.23 8.90
N GLU A 566 5.65 6.56 8.63
CA GLU A 566 6.85 7.27 8.18
C GLU A 566 6.64 7.92 6.80
N TYR A 567 7.29 9.06 6.60
CA TYR A 567 7.36 9.70 5.28
C TYR A 567 8.57 9.14 4.50
N PHE A 568 8.33 8.69 3.27
CA PHE A 568 9.28 7.86 2.51
C PHE A 568 9.81 8.51 1.22
N GLY A 569 9.66 9.82 1.07
CA GLY A 569 10.07 10.52 -0.15
C GLY A 569 9.15 10.21 -1.35
N GLU A 570 9.41 10.89 -2.47
CA GLU A 570 8.54 10.87 -3.64
C GLU A 570 9.27 10.35 -4.88
N SER A 571 8.74 9.30 -5.50
CA SER A 571 9.39 8.58 -6.61
C SER A 571 8.76 8.91 -7.96
N ILE A 572 9.24 9.98 -8.60
CA ILE A 572 8.83 10.36 -9.96
C ILE A 572 10.02 10.77 -10.84
N GLN A 573 9.93 10.47 -12.12
CA GLN A 573 10.89 10.95 -13.13
C GLN A 573 10.24 12.03 -14.00
N PHE A 574 10.89 13.18 -14.15
CA PHE A 574 10.49 14.20 -15.12
C PHE A 574 10.94 13.84 -16.54
N TYR A 575 10.16 14.27 -17.52
CA TYR A 575 10.51 14.13 -18.93
C TYR A 575 10.00 15.32 -19.75
N LYS A 576 10.61 15.51 -20.92
CA LYS A 576 10.24 16.59 -21.85
C LYS A 576 8.77 16.52 -22.22
N THR A 577 8.13 17.68 -22.32
CA THR A 577 6.68 17.78 -22.55
C THR A 577 6.21 16.97 -23.76
N GLN A 578 5.15 16.19 -23.55
CA GLN A 578 4.45 15.39 -24.55
C GLN A 578 2.97 15.81 -24.65
N PRO A 579 2.24 15.41 -25.71
CA PRO A 579 0.79 15.58 -25.77
C PRO A 579 0.07 14.96 -24.56
N VAL A 580 -1.04 15.57 -24.12
CA VAL A 580 -1.80 15.09 -22.94
C VAL A 580 -2.20 13.62 -23.07
N ASP A 581 -2.59 13.18 -24.26
CA ASP A 581 -2.97 11.79 -24.50
C ASP A 581 -1.80 10.82 -24.26
N PHE A 582 -0.59 11.16 -24.70
CA PHE A 582 0.63 10.39 -24.41
C PHE A 582 0.87 10.29 -22.90
N ILE A 583 0.80 11.43 -22.20
CA ILE A 583 1.05 11.49 -20.75
C ILE A 583 0.03 10.61 -19.99
N ARG A 584 -1.24 10.65 -20.38
CA ARG A 584 -2.30 9.84 -19.77
C ARG A 584 -2.08 8.36 -20.06
N GLU A 585 -1.78 8.00 -21.29
CA GLU A 585 -1.59 6.61 -21.70
C GLU A 585 -0.41 5.96 -20.98
N LEU A 586 0.71 6.68 -20.83
CA LEU A 586 1.89 6.19 -20.09
C LEU A 586 1.58 5.83 -18.63
N ARG A 587 0.58 6.46 -18.00
CA ARG A 587 0.18 6.16 -16.61
C ARG A 587 -0.72 4.93 -16.45
N ARG A 588 -1.20 4.37 -17.57
CA ARG A 588 -2.12 3.23 -17.57
C ARG A 588 -1.42 1.89 -17.76
N VAL A 589 -0.11 1.92 -18.06
CA VAL A 589 0.71 0.71 -18.24
C VAL A 589 0.53 -0.24 -17.07
N ALA A 590 0.04 -1.44 -17.39
CA ALA A 590 -0.28 -2.50 -16.47
C ALA A 590 -0.54 -3.80 -17.22
N VAL A 591 -0.38 -4.94 -16.55
CA VAL A 591 -0.92 -6.22 -16.98
C VAL A 591 -2.44 -6.11 -17.02
N GLY A 592 -3.03 -6.72 -18.06
CA GLY A 592 -4.47 -6.68 -18.31
C GLY A 592 -5.01 -5.36 -18.87
N TYR A 593 -4.16 -4.37 -19.14
CA TYR A 593 -4.53 -3.16 -19.87
C TYR A 593 -3.95 -3.17 -21.29
N ASP A 594 -4.82 -3.03 -22.28
CA ASP A 594 -4.43 -2.89 -23.68
C ASP A 594 -3.89 -1.47 -23.93
N LEU A 595 -2.57 -1.35 -23.95
CA LEU A 595 -1.86 -0.09 -24.18
C LEU A 595 -2.09 0.41 -25.60
N ASP A 596 -2.46 1.69 -25.80
CA ASP A 596 -2.50 2.29 -27.15
C ASP A 596 -1.07 2.70 -27.57
N GLU A 597 -0.33 1.78 -28.20
CA GLU A 597 1.06 2.02 -28.61
C GLU A 597 1.18 3.10 -29.68
N ARG A 598 0.11 3.34 -30.45
CA ARG A 598 0.06 4.41 -31.45
C ARG A 598 0.01 5.78 -30.77
N ILE A 599 -0.68 5.93 -29.64
CA ILE A 599 -0.63 7.17 -28.83
C ILE A 599 0.79 7.38 -28.28
N LEU A 600 1.46 6.30 -27.86
CA LEU A 600 2.84 6.36 -27.38
C LEU A 600 3.89 6.48 -28.49
N GLY A 601 3.50 6.24 -29.74
CA GLY A 601 4.38 6.31 -30.90
C GLY A 601 5.44 5.22 -30.95
N LEU A 602 5.21 4.10 -30.29
CA LEU A 602 6.10 2.93 -30.27
C LEU A 602 6.02 2.18 -31.61
N SER A 603 7.16 1.71 -32.10
CA SER A 603 7.27 0.97 -33.36
C SER A 603 6.82 -0.49 -33.25
N GLN A 604 6.87 -1.05 -32.04
CA GLN A 604 6.48 -2.41 -31.72
C GLN A 604 5.72 -2.45 -30.40
N PRO A 605 4.73 -3.35 -30.25
CA PRO A 605 4.10 -3.62 -28.97
C PRO A 605 5.14 -3.99 -27.91
N VAL A 606 5.00 -3.42 -26.72
CA VAL A 606 5.75 -3.86 -25.54
C VAL A 606 4.94 -4.98 -24.91
N GLU A 607 5.04 -6.16 -25.50
CA GLU A 607 4.25 -7.31 -25.10
C GLU A 607 4.74 -7.86 -23.74
N PRO A 608 3.84 -8.38 -22.90
CA PRO A 608 4.21 -9.31 -21.83
C PRO A 608 5.07 -10.48 -22.36
N GLN A 609 4.91 -10.85 -23.63
CA GLN A 609 5.78 -11.83 -24.30
C GLN A 609 7.24 -11.40 -24.43
N LYS A 610 7.52 -10.09 -24.47
CA LYS A 610 8.89 -9.55 -24.42
C LYS A 610 9.49 -9.70 -23.02
N LEU A 611 8.68 -9.60 -21.95
CA LEU A 611 9.08 -10.00 -20.59
C LEU A 611 9.50 -11.47 -20.57
N ARG A 612 8.70 -12.35 -21.20
CA ARG A 612 8.98 -13.81 -21.30
C ARG A 612 10.30 -14.08 -22.03
N ALA A 613 10.51 -13.43 -23.17
CA ALA A 613 11.72 -13.61 -23.99
C ALA A 613 12.99 -13.07 -23.30
N GLU A 614 12.94 -11.88 -22.69
CA GLU A 614 14.11 -11.26 -22.07
C GLU A 614 14.51 -11.93 -20.73
N ALA A 615 13.54 -12.45 -19.98
CA ALA A 615 13.81 -13.18 -18.74
C ALA A 615 14.41 -14.58 -18.99
N CYS A 616 14.01 -15.27 -20.06
CA CYS A 616 14.59 -16.56 -20.44
C CYS A 616 16.07 -16.44 -20.86
N VAL A 617 16.50 -15.28 -21.37
CA VAL A 617 17.90 -15.04 -21.77
C VAL A 617 18.80 -14.69 -20.57
N ARG A 618 18.22 -14.19 -19.47
CA ARG A 618 18.98 -13.73 -18.28
C ARG A 618 18.89 -14.66 -17.06
N SER A 619 18.01 -15.66 -17.06
CA SER A 619 17.93 -16.64 -15.96
C SER A 619 18.99 -17.75 -16.12
N PRO A 620 19.80 -18.07 -15.11
CA PRO A 620 20.68 -19.25 -15.12
C PRO A 620 19.88 -20.58 -15.05
N VAL A 621 18.55 -20.51 -14.96
CA VAL A 621 17.62 -21.63 -15.05
C VAL A 621 17.02 -21.66 -16.47
N SER A 622 17.88 -21.72 -17.49
CA SER A 622 17.50 -21.59 -18.89
C SER A 622 17.25 -22.93 -19.60
N GLU A 623 16.60 -23.90 -18.94
CA GLU A 623 16.07 -25.06 -19.66
C GLU A 623 14.58 -25.24 -19.36
N PRO A 624 13.70 -25.15 -20.37
CA PRO A 624 12.30 -25.51 -20.20
C PRO A 624 12.23 -26.97 -19.75
N ARG A 625 11.35 -27.29 -18.80
CA ARG A 625 10.98 -28.68 -18.50
C ARG A 625 10.23 -29.27 -19.69
N THR A 626 10.94 -29.65 -20.74
CA THR A 626 10.45 -30.62 -21.71
C THR A 626 10.61 -32.01 -21.11
N THR A 627 9.77 -32.34 -20.13
CA THR A 627 9.21 -33.68 -19.83
C THR A 627 8.67 -33.72 -18.41
N VAL A 628 7.46 -34.25 -18.28
CA VAL A 628 6.92 -34.81 -17.04
C VAL A 628 7.71 -36.08 -16.74
N GLU A 629 8.66 -36.03 -15.81
CA GLU A 629 9.19 -37.17 -15.04
C GLU A 629 9.56 -36.73 -13.62
#